data_AF-C0CR35-F1
#
_entry.id   AF-C0CR35-F1
#
_cell.length_a   1.000
_cell.length_b   1.000
_cell.length_c   1.000
_cell.angle_alpha   90.00
_cell.angle_beta   90.00
_cell.angle_gamma   90.00
#
_symmetry.space_group_name_H-M   'P 1'
#
loop_
_entity.id
_entity.type
_entity.pdbx_description
1 polymer ?
#
loop_
_entity_poly.entity_id
_entity_poly.type
_entity_poly.pdbx_seq_one_letter_code
_entity_poly.pdbx_strand_id
1 'polypeptide(L)'
;MEQVTEHKRLTTKEKYPHGAEGVSKDKLTGKYCRGVFEATACVEKLAEYENADEGGLLVRLPCKVGDTLFCFSRGKVYPFKARCIRIYKKRIEIELWYAGDEENYKFWHITIVEQDIGYKFFFTREEAEKALKEMEKKA
;
A
#
# COMPACT_ATOMS: atom_id res chain seq x y z
N MET A 1 24.24 -11.96 8.25
CA MET A 1 24.14 -11.02 7.11
C MET A 1 22.87 -11.36 6.34
N GLU A 2 21.80 -10.62 6.59
CA GLU A 2 20.53 -10.80 5.90
C GLU A 2 20.66 -10.14 4.52
N GLN A 3 20.64 -10.94 3.45
CA GLN A 3 20.65 -10.41 2.08
C GLN A 3 19.28 -9.78 1.83
N VAL A 4 19.19 -8.46 1.95
CA VAL A 4 18.01 -7.71 1.49
C VAL A 4 18.01 -7.77 -0.03
N THR A 5 17.29 -8.74 -0.58
CA THR A 5 17.06 -8.81 -2.02
C THR A 5 16.19 -7.62 -2.39
N GLU A 6 16.75 -6.65 -3.10
CA GLU A 6 16.01 -5.50 -3.60
C GLU A 6 14.80 -5.99 -4.41
N HIS A 7 13.58 -5.53 -4.08
CA HIS A 7 12.38 -5.96 -4.79
C HIS A 7 12.52 -5.63 -6.28
N LYS A 8 12.58 -6.67 -7.13
CA LYS A 8 12.59 -6.52 -8.58
C LYS A 8 11.30 -5.83 -8.99
N ARG A 9 11.38 -4.57 -9.43
CA ARG A 9 10.24 -3.86 -10.03
C ARG A 9 9.68 -4.70 -11.18
N LEU A 10 8.37 -4.94 -11.15
CA LEU A 10 7.65 -5.62 -12.23
C LEU A 10 7.49 -4.74 -13.48
N THR A 11 7.70 -3.44 -13.35
CA THR A 11 7.54 -2.45 -14.42
C THR A 11 8.83 -1.68 -14.64
N THR A 12 9.27 -1.54 -15.89
CA THR A 12 10.33 -0.61 -16.28
C THR A 12 9.75 0.80 -16.43
N LYS A 13 10.43 1.79 -15.86
CA LYS A 13 10.09 3.20 -16.11
C LYS A 13 10.86 3.65 -17.35
N GLU A 14 10.26 3.44 -18.51
CA GLU A 14 10.82 3.95 -19.76
C GLU A 14 10.61 5.46 -19.86
N LYS A 15 11.71 6.18 -20.08
CA LYS A 15 11.69 7.60 -20.42
C LYS A 15 11.50 7.65 -21.93
N TYR A 16 10.27 7.93 -22.38
CA TYR A 16 9.87 8.01 -23.80
C TYR A 16 9.58 6.66 -24.48
N PRO A 17 8.64 5.84 -23.96
CA PRO A 17 8.25 4.61 -24.61
C PRO A 17 7.79 4.90 -26.06
N HIS A 18 8.24 4.06 -27.00
CA HIS A 18 8.01 4.21 -28.45
C HIS A 18 8.49 5.55 -29.05
N GLY A 19 9.44 6.25 -28.42
CA GLY A 19 9.99 7.51 -28.93
C GLY A 19 9.12 8.75 -28.63
N ALA A 20 8.15 8.63 -27.72
CA ALA A 20 7.27 9.72 -27.32
C ALA A 20 8.05 10.89 -26.68
N GLU A 21 7.99 12.11 -27.22
CA GLU A 21 8.70 13.28 -26.66
C GLU A 21 7.81 14.11 -25.70
N GLY A 22 6.54 13.73 -25.57
CA GLY A 22 5.53 14.40 -24.77
C GLY A 22 5.39 13.90 -23.34
N VAL A 23 5.70 14.75 -22.36
CA VAL A 23 5.36 14.55 -20.92
C VAL A 23 4.36 15.59 -20.39
N SER A 24 3.77 16.41 -21.26
CA SER A 24 2.79 17.45 -20.89
C SER A 24 1.42 17.20 -21.53
N LYS A 25 0.36 17.67 -20.84
CA LYS A 25 -1.04 17.57 -21.29
C LYS A 25 -1.26 18.17 -22.68
N ASP A 26 -0.53 19.25 -23.01
CA ASP A 26 -0.63 19.94 -24.30
C ASP A 26 0.04 19.16 -25.44
N LYS A 27 1.04 18.32 -25.12
CA LYS A 27 1.66 17.40 -26.09
C LYS A 27 0.83 16.12 -26.28
N LEU A 28 0.06 15.71 -25.27
CA LEU A 28 -0.90 14.59 -25.36
C LEU A 28 -2.17 14.91 -26.16
N THR A 29 -2.48 16.19 -26.43
CA THR A 29 -3.76 16.60 -27.03
C THR A 29 -3.64 17.58 -28.21
N GLY A 30 -2.45 17.77 -28.79
CA GLY A 30 -2.19 18.74 -29.85
C GLY A 30 -2.00 18.14 -31.26
N LYS A 31 -1.87 19.02 -32.27
CA LYS A 31 -1.49 18.73 -33.68
C LYS A 31 -0.19 17.89 -33.85
N TYR A 32 0.50 17.60 -32.75
CA TYR A 32 1.70 16.77 -32.64
C TYR A 32 1.39 15.29 -32.40
N CYS A 33 0.13 14.92 -32.17
CA CYS A 33 -0.37 13.55 -32.32
C CYS A 33 -0.50 13.17 -33.81
N ARG A 34 0.50 13.53 -34.65
CA ARG A 34 0.59 13.13 -36.06
C ARG A 34 1.11 11.70 -36.22
N GLY A 35 0.76 10.82 -35.28
CA GLY A 35 1.14 9.43 -35.28
C GLY A 35 0.41 8.65 -34.19
N VAL A 36 0.17 7.38 -34.49
CA VAL A 36 -0.42 6.31 -33.65
C VAL A 36 0.43 6.00 -32.41
N PHE A 37 1.32 6.89 -31.95
CA PHE A 37 2.48 6.48 -31.15
C PHE A 37 2.44 6.86 -29.66
N GLU A 38 2.00 8.07 -29.29
CA GLU A 38 2.13 8.52 -27.89
C GLU A 38 0.97 8.07 -26.98
N ALA A 39 -0.29 8.13 -27.46
CA ALA A 39 -1.44 7.62 -26.71
C ALA A 39 -1.43 6.09 -26.63
N THR A 40 -0.94 5.43 -27.67
CA THR A 40 -0.88 3.96 -27.78
C THR A 40 0.00 3.35 -26.69
N ALA A 41 1.13 3.97 -26.36
CA ALA A 41 1.98 3.53 -25.25
C ALA A 41 1.27 3.54 -23.88
N CYS A 42 0.39 4.52 -23.64
CA CYS A 42 -0.43 4.57 -22.43
C CYS A 42 -1.55 3.53 -22.45
N VAL A 43 -2.20 3.34 -23.61
CA VAL A 43 -3.28 2.37 -23.80
C VAL A 43 -2.76 0.94 -23.65
N GLU A 44 -1.61 0.61 -24.24
CA GLU A 44 -0.98 -0.72 -24.12
C GLU A 44 -0.65 -1.04 -22.67
N LYS A 45 -0.02 -0.12 -21.93
CA LYS A 45 0.25 -0.32 -20.49
C LYS A 45 -1.02 -0.45 -19.66
N LEU A 46 -2.08 0.29 -19.99
CA LEU A 46 -3.35 0.17 -19.30
C LEU A 46 -3.98 -1.19 -19.58
N ALA A 47 -3.98 -1.64 -20.82
CA ALA A 47 -4.47 -2.97 -21.21
C ALA A 47 -3.67 -4.10 -20.55
N GLU A 48 -2.35 -3.95 -20.39
CA GLU A 48 -1.53 -4.90 -19.63
C GLU A 48 -1.99 -5.01 -18.17
N TYR A 49 -2.32 -3.89 -17.51
CA TYR A 49 -2.85 -3.90 -16.16
C TYR A 49 -4.27 -4.47 -16.10
N GLU A 50 -5.16 -4.13 -17.03
CA GLU A 50 -6.51 -4.68 -17.10
C GLU A 50 -6.48 -6.21 -17.29
N ASN A 51 -5.66 -6.71 -18.22
CA ASN A 51 -5.45 -8.15 -18.40
C ASN A 51 -4.86 -8.83 -17.15
N ALA A 52 -3.94 -8.15 -16.45
CA ALA A 52 -3.38 -8.67 -15.20
C ALA A 52 -4.41 -8.70 -14.06
N ASP A 53 -5.33 -7.74 -14.01
CA ASP A 53 -6.45 -7.73 -13.05
C ASP A 53 -7.44 -8.86 -13.35
N GLU A 54 -7.87 -9.01 -14.61
CA GLU A 54 -8.74 -10.10 -15.06
C GLU A 54 -8.11 -11.48 -14.78
N GLY A 55 -6.79 -11.61 -14.93
CA GLY A 55 -6.04 -12.82 -14.62
C GLY A 55 -5.78 -13.06 -13.12
N GLY A 56 -6.19 -12.15 -12.23
CA GLY A 56 -5.97 -12.25 -10.79
C GLY A 56 -4.50 -12.07 -10.36
N LEU A 57 -3.70 -11.38 -11.18
CA LEU A 57 -2.28 -11.10 -10.95
C LEU A 57 -2.04 -9.73 -10.30
N LEU A 58 -3.05 -8.86 -10.27
CA LEU A 58 -3.02 -7.60 -9.52
C LEU A 58 -3.69 -7.74 -8.15
N VAL A 59 -3.00 -7.24 -7.12
CA VAL A 59 -3.51 -7.23 -5.74
C VAL A 59 -3.34 -5.83 -5.17
N ARG A 60 -4.43 -5.24 -4.67
CA ARG A 60 -4.38 -4.01 -3.90
C ARG A 60 -4.03 -4.35 -2.45
N LEU A 61 -2.80 -4.00 -2.05
CA LEU A 61 -2.37 -4.18 -0.66
C LEU A 61 -3.11 -3.19 0.26
N PRO A 62 -3.48 -3.60 1.49
CA PRO A 62 -4.14 -2.72 2.45
C PRO A 62 -3.20 -1.64 3.02
N CYS A 63 -1.89 -1.89 3.07
CA CYS A 63 -0.85 -0.95 3.49
C CYS A 63 0.48 -1.32 2.81
N LYS A 64 1.54 -0.51 2.97
CA LYS A 64 2.91 -0.86 2.56
C LYS A 64 3.72 -1.38 3.74
N VAL A 65 4.71 -2.23 3.47
CA VAL A 65 5.73 -2.58 4.46
C VAL A 65 6.44 -1.29 4.92
N GLY A 66 6.62 -1.16 6.22
CA GLY A 66 7.15 0.03 6.86
C GLY A 66 6.10 1.07 7.28
N ASP A 67 4.83 0.92 6.89
CA ASP A 67 3.76 1.78 7.40
C ASP A 67 3.61 1.64 8.91
N THR A 68 3.25 2.76 9.55
CA THR A 68 2.87 2.76 10.96
C THR A 68 1.35 2.70 11.07
N LEU A 69 0.85 1.71 11.82
CA LEU A 69 -0.54 1.58 12.22
C LEU A 69 -0.66 1.79 13.72
N PHE A 70 -1.77 2.35 14.16
CA PHE A 70 -2.08 2.63 15.55
C PHE A 70 -3.27 1.77 15.98
N CYS A 71 -3.15 1.08 17.10
CA CYS A 71 -4.29 0.42 17.74
C CYS A 71 -4.46 0.92 19.16
N PHE A 72 -5.64 0.75 19.73
CA PHE A 72 -5.90 1.07 21.13
C PHE A 72 -6.10 -0.21 21.94
N SER A 73 -5.56 -0.22 23.15
CA SER A 73 -5.76 -1.28 24.13
C SER A 73 -5.65 -0.70 25.54
N ARG A 74 -6.49 -1.15 26.47
CA ARG A 74 -6.47 -0.72 27.89
C ARG A 74 -6.41 0.81 28.07
N GLY A 75 -7.17 1.56 27.26
CA GLY A 75 -7.26 3.03 27.33
C GLY A 75 -6.06 3.78 26.76
N LYS A 76 -5.14 3.12 26.06
CA LYS A 76 -3.96 3.73 25.44
C LYS A 76 -3.83 3.36 23.98
N VAL A 77 -3.23 4.25 23.19
CA VAL A 77 -2.91 4.01 21.78
C VAL A 77 -1.45 3.61 21.63
N TYR A 78 -1.20 2.57 20.86
CA TYR A 78 0.09 1.95 20.63
C TYR A 78 0.45 1.97 19.14
N PRO A 79 1.69 2.37 18.78
CA PRO A 79 2.17 2.33 17.41
C PRO A 79 2.76 0.96 17.06
N PHE A 80 2.47 0.52 15.84
CA PHE A 80 2.99 -0.71 15.24
C PHE A 80 3.47 -0.44 13.83
N LYS A 81 4.51 -1.15 13.38
CA LYS A 81 5.06 -1.03 12.05
C LYS A 81 4.82 -2.31 11.24
N ALA A 82 4.33 -2.17 10.01
CA ALA A 82 4.17 -3.26 9.07
C ALA A 82 5.53 -3.86 8.70
N ARG A 83 5.76 -5.11 9.07
CA ARG A 83 6.99 -5.84 8.78
C ARG A 83 6.89 -6.66 7.51
N CYS A 84 5.82 -7.44 7.38
CA CYS A 84 5.59 -8.25 6.18
C CYS A 84 4.09 -8.37 5.88
N ILE A 85 3.78 -8.64 4.62
CA ILE A 85 2.43 -8.87 4.14
C ILE A 85 2.40 -10.26 3.49
N ARG A 86 1.52 -11.14 3.97
CA ARG A 86 1.33 -12.49 3.44
C ARG A 86 0.00 -12.55 2.70
N ILE A 87 0.05 -12.91 1.43
CA ILE A 87 -1.13 -12.99 0.57
C ILE A 87 -1.54 -14.45 0.46
N TYR A 88 -2.78 -14.75 0.85
CA TYR A 88 -3.41 -16.05 0.69
C TYR A 88 -4.60 -15.95 -0.26
N LYS A 89 -5.08 -17.08 -0.78
CA LYS A 89 -6.20 -17.14 -1.74
C LYS A 89 -7.47 -16.40 -1.28
N LYS A 90 -7.71 -16.28 0.03
CA LYS A 90 -8.95 -15.71 0.60
C LYS A 90 -8.72 -14.57 1.61
N ARG A 91 -7.47 -14.21 1.91
CA ARG A 91 -7.14 -13.19 2.92
C ARG A 91 -5.73 -12.65 2.74
N ILE A 92 -5.50 -11.42 3.16
CA ILE A 92 -4.19 -10.83 3.35
C ILE A 92 -3.94 -10.69 4.85
N GLU A 93 -2.80 -11.20 5.29
CA GLU A 93 -2.31 -11.03 6.65
C GLU A 93 -1.17 -10.01 6.66
N ILE A 94 -1.11 -9.22 7.73
CA ILE A 94 -0.08 -8.23 7.95
C ILE A 94 0.57 -8.51 9.29
N GLU A 95 1.88 -8.73 9.28
CA GLU A 95 2.67 -8.85 10.50
C GLU A 95 3.10 -7.45 10.95
N LEU A 96 2.79 -7.12 12.19
CA LEU A 96 3.02 -5.84 12.81
C LEU A 96 3.94 -5.98 14.01
N TRP A 97 4.94 -5.11 14.09
CA TRP A 97 5.90 -5.05 15.19
C TRP A 97 5.70 -3.79 15.99
N TYR A 98 5.74 -3.89 17.31
CA TYR A 98 5.63 -2.72 18.17
C TYR A 98 6.73 -1.72 17.85
N ALA A 99 6.34 -0.47 17.72
CA ALA A 99 7.20 0.62 17.25
C ALA A 99 7.27 1.78 18.26
N GLY A 100 6.92 1.53 19.52
CA GLY A 100 7.06 2.50 20.61
C GLY A 100 8.29 2.24 21.48
N ASP A 101 8.46 3.08 22.50
CA ASP A 101 9.67 3.10 23.34
C ASP A 101 9.55 2.29 24.65
N GLU A 102 8.41 1.65 24.90
CA GLU A 102 8.19 0.87 26.12
C GLU A 102 8.94 -0.48 26.05
N GLU A 103 9.99 -0.65 26.87
CA GLU A 103 10.85 -1.84 26.87
C GLU A 103 10.05 -3.14 27.08
N ASN A 104 8.99 -3.10 27.89
CA ASN A 104 8.10 -4.25 28.14
C ASN A 104 7.42 -4.79 26.86
N TYR A 105 7.34 -3.97 25.80
CA TYR A 105 6.67 -4.32 24.54
C TYR A 105 7.64 -4.45 23.36
N LYS A 106 8.95 -4.41 23.59
CA LYS A 106 9.97 -4.47 22.54
C LYS A 106 9.89 -5.70 21.63
N PHE A 107 9.40 -6.82 22.15
CA PHE A 107 9.19 -8.06 21.38
C PHE A 107 7.72 -8.30 21.01
N TRP A 108 6.86 -7.31 21.28
CA TRP A 108 5.45 -7.41 20.94
C TRP A 108 5.29 -7.30 19.44
N HIS A 109 4.79 -8.38 18.86
CA HIS A 109 4.39 -8.44 17.47
C HIS A 109 3.04 -9.12 17.40
N ILE A 110 2.27 -8.76 16.38
CA ILE A 110 0.91 -9.25 16.17
C ILE A 110 0.69 -9.49 14.67
N THR A 111 -0.12 -10.48 14.34
CA THR A 111 -0.60 -10.68 12.96
C THR A 111 -2.05 -10.27 12.90
N ILE A 112 -2.39 -9.42 11.94
CA ILE A 112 -3.75 -8.94 11.71
C ILE A 112 -4.20 -9.31 10.31
N VAL A 113 -5.51 -9.25 10.06
CA VAL A 113 -6.07 -9.38 8.70
C VAL A 113 -6.47 -8.02 8.15
N GLU A 114 -6.65 -7.91 6.83
CA GLU A 114 -6.98 -6.62 6.19
C GLU A 114 -8.24 -5.95 6.78
N GLN A 115 -9.21 -6.72 7.28
CA GLN A 115 -10.46 -6.24 7.88
C GLN A 115 -10.26 -5.57 9.24
N ASP A 116 -9.12 -5.80 9.90
CA ASP A 116 -8.81 -5.13 11.17
C ASP A 116 -8.39 -3.66 10.95
N ILE A 117 -7.97 -3.28 9.73
CA ILE A 117 -7.65 -1.89 9.38
C ILE A 117 -8.94 -1.08 9.21
N GLY A 118 -8.98 0.10 9.83
CA GLY A 118 -10.17 0.97 9.91
C GLY A 118 -11.14 0.58 11.02
N TYR A 119 -10.95 -0.58 11.68
CA TYR A 119 -11.76 -1.03 12.80
C TYR A 119 -10.98 -1.10 14.12
N LYS A 120 -9.86 -1.83 14.14
CA LYS A 120 -8.97 -1.95 15.31
C LYS A 120 -7.64 -1.23 15.13
N PHE A 121 -7.17 -1.16 13.88
CA PHE A 121 -5.91 -0.53 13.50
C PHE A 121 -6.18 0.65 12.56
N PHE A 122 -5.47 1.75 12.74
CA PHE A 122 -5.70 3.00 12.02
C PHE A 122 -4.39 3.55 11.48
N PHE A 123 -4.43 4.32 10.39
CA PHE A 123 -3.22 4.91 9.82
C PHE A 123 -2.72 6.12 10.60
N THR A 124 -3.61 6.75 11.38
CA THR A 124 -3.27 7.89 12.22
C THR A 124 -3.57 7.61 13.69
N ARG A 125 -2.78 8.24 14.56
CA ARG A 125 -3.02 8.21 16.00
C ARG A 125 -4.36 8.84 16.36
N GLU A 126 -4.72 9.93 15.69
CA GLU A 126 -5.95 10.70 15.91
C GLU A 126 -7.20 9.84 15.64
N GLU A 127 -7.21 9.08 14.55
CA GLU A 127 -8.29 8.12 14.24
C GLU A 127 -8.41 7.04 15.33
N ALA A 128 -7.29 6.49 15.81
CA ALA A 128 -7.28 5.49 16.88
C ALA A 128 -7.79 6.07 18.20
N GLU A 129 -7.40 7.30 18.57
CA GLU A 129 -7.87 7.98 19.77
C GLU A 129 -9.37 8.31 19.69
N LYS A 130 -9.86 8.70 18.50
CA LYS A 130 -11.29 8.91 18.28
C LYS A 130 -12.08 7.63 18.45
N ALA A 131 -11.62 6.53 17.84
CA ALA A 131 -12.26 5.22 17.96
C ALA A 131 -12.28 4.73 19.42
N LEU A 132 -11.19 4.93 20.17
CA LEU A 132 -11.13 4.63 21.61
C LEU A 132 -12.19 5.40 22.40
N LYS A 133 -12.29 6.73 22.21
CA LYS A 133 -13.29 7.57 22.89
C LYS A 133 -14.72 7.16 22.57
N GLU A 134 -15.00 6.74 21.34
CA GLU A 134 -16.32 6.24 20.94
C GLU A 134 -16.67 4.90 21.60
N MET A 135 -15.68 4.03 21.85
CA MET A 135 -15.87 2.79 22.59
C MET A 135 -16.08 3.04 24.09
N GLU A 136 -15.32 3.95 24.70
CA GLU A 136 -15.47 4.32 26.11
C GLU A 136 -16.83 4.95 26.42
N LYS A 137 -17.40 5.73 25.49
CA LYS A 137 -18.76 6.29 25.62
C LYS A 137 -19.88 5.24 25.55
N LYS A 138 -19.59 4.06 24.99
CA LYS A 138 -20.56 2.97 24.82
C LYS A 138 -20.46 1.92 25.93
N ALA A 139 -19.43 1.99 26.77
CA ALA A 139 -19.19 1.10 27.91
C ALA A 139 -19.85 1.65 29.17
#